data_AF-V4P0U4-F1
#
_entry.id   AF-V4P0U4-F1
#
_cell.length_a   1.000
_cell.length_b   1.000
_cell.length_c   1.000
_cell.angle_alpha   90.00
_cell.angle_beta   90.00
_cell.angle_gamma   90.00
#
_symmetry.space_group_name_H-M   'P 1'
#
loop_
_entity.id
_entity.type
_entity.pdbx_description
1 polymer ?
#
loop_
_entity_poly.entity_id
_entity_poly.type
_entity_poly.pdbx_seq_one_letter_code
_entity_poly.pdbx_strand_id
1 'polypeptide(L)'
;MAKETDKMREHLLYRFELLARREQDNSSLGEKWASWIYETASDYGTSIFKPVFSLIIVWFGFGLLYMFLFHPEFNSHDDWMMAFSVSTARLFPFGGFGTLSQIYADHINSANNPSGAHAFMYLATLQSIIATILLFLTALGIRRRFQIN
;
A
#
# COMPACT_ATOMS: atom_id res chain seq x y z
N MET A 1 18.60 -10.91 -26.99
CA MET A 1 19.78 -10.03 -26.71
C MET A 1 19.63 -8.60 -27.20
N ALA A 2 19.86 -8.22 -28.46
CA ALA A 2 19.85 -6.79 -28.86
C ALA A 2 18.53 -6.04 -28.51
N LYS A 3 17.37 -6.65 -28.79
CA LYS A 3 16.04 -6.11 -28.44
C LYS A 3 15.79 -5.96 -26.93
N GLU A 4 16.33 -6.86 -26.11
CA GLU A 4 16.20 -6.76 -24.64
C GLU A 4 17.06 -5.61 -24.10
N THR A 5 18.26 -5.43 -24.66
CA THR A 5 19.15 -4.33 -24.28
C THR A 5 18.54 -2.97 -24.63
N ASP A 6 17.86 -2.85 -25.77
CA ASP A 6 17.18 -1.61 -26.16
C ASP A 6 16.01 -1.27 -25.25
N LYS A 7 15.14 -2.25 -24.90
CA LYS A 7 14.06 -2.03 -23.93
C LYS A 7 14.59 -1.58 -22.56
N MET A 8 15.69 -2.17 -22.10
CA MET A 8 16.30 -1.77 -20.82
C MET A 8 16.83 -0.33 -20.86
N ARG A 9 17.38 0.11 -21.99
CA ARG A 9 17.83 1.49 -22.21
C ARG A 9 16.67 2.47 -22.26
N GLU A 10 15.56 2.12 -22.92
CA GLU A 10 14.33 2.93 -22.91
C GLU A 10 13.80 3.13 -21.49
N HIS A 11 13.81 2.08 -20.66
CA HIS A 11 13.40 2.17 -19.26
C HIS A 11 14.32 3.07 -18.42
N LEU A 12 15.64 2.97 -18.61
CA LEU A 12 16.61 3.85 -17.95
C LEU A 12 16.40 5.30 -18.37
N LEU A 13 16.16 5.54 -19.66
CA LEU A 13 15.91 6.88 -20.19
C LEU A 13 14.63 7.48 -19.59
N TYR A 14 13.53 6.72 -19.56
CA TYR A 14 12.29 7.15 -18.92
C TYR A 14 12.46 7.46 -17.43
N ARG A 15 13.25 6.64 -16.71
CA ARG A 15 13.60 6.92 -15.31
C ARG A 15 14.36 8.23 -15.16
N PHE A 16 15.36 8.48 -16.01
CA PHE A 16 16.12 9.73 -15.97
C PHE A 16 15.26 10.94 -16.32
N GLU A 17 14.29 10.82 -17.23
CA GLU A 17 13.33 11.88 -17.52
C GLU A 17 12.49 12.25 -16.30
N LEU A 18 12.00 11.26 -15.54
CA LEU A 18 11.23 11.52 -14.31
C LEU A 18 12.08 12.16 -13.20
N LEU A 19 13.33 11.73 -13.06
CA LEU A 19 14.28 12.34 -12.13
C LEU A 19 14.61 13.78 -12.53
N ALA A 20 14.85 14.02 -13.82
CA ALA A 20 15.13 15.35 -14.35
C ALA A 20 13.92 16.29 -14.18
N ARG A 21 12.69 15.81 -14.43
CA ARG A 21 11.46 16.60 -14.21
C ARG A 21 11.26 16.98 -12.75
N ARG A 22 11.60 16.09 -11.80
CA ARG A 22 11.54 16.39 -10.37
C ARG A 22 12.49 17.52 -9.96
N GLU A 23 13.66 17.58 -10.58
CA GLU A 23 14.70 18.58 -10.27
C GLU A 23 14.45 19.94 -10.95
N GLN A 24 13.51 20.02 -11.89
CA GLN A 24 13.13 21.29 -12.49
C GLN A 24 12.36 22.16 -11.49
N ASP A 25 12.77 23.43 -11.36
CA ASP A 25 12.14 24.41 -10.46
C ASP A 25 10.67 24.72 -10.80
N ASN A 26 10.27 24.47 -12.05
CA ASN A 26 8.92 24.75 -12.53
C ASN A 26 7.92 23.61 -12.28
N SER A 27 8.34 22.52 -11.61
CA SER A 27 7.44 21.41 -11.28
C SER A 27 6.66 21.68 -10.00
N SER A 28 5.36 21.36 -10.03
CA SER A 28 4.49 21.57 -8.88
C SER A 28 4.93 20.72 -7.67
N LEU A 29 4.74 21.22 -6.45
CA LEU A 29 5.07 20.46 -5.23
C LEU A 29 4.39 19.08 -5.22
N GLY A 30 3.15 18.99 -5.70
CA GLY A 30 2.41 17.73 -5.80
C GLY A 30 3.06 16.72 -6.74
N GLU A 31 3.63 17.18 -7.87
CA GLU A 31 4.38 16.33 -8.80
C GLU A 31 5.67 15.79 -8.17
N LYS A 32 6.38 16.63 -7.41
CA LYS A 32 7.59 16.21 -6.66
C LYS A 32 7.25 15.15 -5.62
N TRP A 33 6.19 15.34 -4.85
CA TRP A 33 5.71 14.38 -3.85
C TRP A 33 5.25 13.06 -4.48
N ALA A 34 4.44 13.12 -5.55
CA ALA A 34 3.99 11.93 -6.27
C ALA A 34 5.16 11.14 -6.87
N SER A 35 6.15 11.82 -7.44
CA SER A 35 7.37 11.20 -7.97
C SER A 35 8.17 10.49 -6.88
N TRP A 36 8.30 11.11 -5.69
CA TRP A 36 8.95 10.51 -4.52
C TRP A 36 8.24 9.25 -4.02
N ILE A 37 6.91 9.30 -3.92
CA ILE A 37 6.10 8.14 -3.52
C ILE A 37 6.26 7.01 -4.55
N TYR A 38 6.24 7.33 -5.84
CA TYR A 38 6.37 6.36 -6.91
C TYR A 38 7.76 5.71 -6.97
N GLU A 39 8.83 6.49 -6.75
CA GLU A 39 10.21 6.00 -6.63
C GLU A 39 10.36 5.05 -5.43
N THR A 40 9.86 5.47 -4.26
CA THR A 40 9.97 4.70 -3.02
C THR A 40 9.19 3.39 -3.12
N ALA A 41 7.96 3.44 -3.63
CA ALA A 41 7.07 2.28 -3.71
C ALA A 41 7.47 1.28 -4.81
N SER A 42 8.02 1.73 -5.94
CA SER A 42 8.18 0.86 -7.12
C SER A 42 9.51 0.96 -7.86
N ASP A 43 10.38 1.92 -7.53
CA ASP A 43 11.58 2.26 -8.33
C ASP A 43 11.23 2.46 -9.80
N TYR A 44 10.17 3.22 -10.04
CA TYR A 44 9.60 3.46 -11.37
C TYR A 44 9.15 2.17 -12.11
N GLY A 45 8.85 1.11 -11.33
CA GLY A 45 8.46 -0.21 -11.78
C GLY A 45 9.60 -1.03 -12.40
N THR A 46 10.85 -0.75 -12.02
CA THR A 46 12.03 -1.58 -12.36
C THR A 46 12.23 -2.74 -11.37
N SER A 47 11.65 -2.65 -10.17
CA SER A 47 11.74 -3.69 -9.14
C SER A 47 10.37 -4.26 -8.77
N ILE A 48 10.26 -5.59 -8.77
CA ILE A 48 9.08 -6.32 -8.26
C ILE A 48 9.11 -6.37 -6.72
N PHE A 49 10.30 -6.44 -6.13
CA PHE A 49 10.44 -6.65 -4.69
C PHE A 49 10.01 -5.45 -3.87
N LYS A 50 10.23 -4.22 -4.36
CA LYS A 50 9.86 -2.99 -3.64
C LYS A 50 8.36 -2.84 -3.39
N PRO A 51 7.46 -3.01 -4.37
CA PRO A 51 6.02 -2.88 -4.12
C PRO A 51 5.49 -4.03 -3.24
N VAL A 52 6.05 -5.24 -3.35
CA VAL A 52 5.73 -6.37 -2.46
C VAL A 52 6.17 -6.08 -1.02
N PHE A 53 7.39 -5.58 -0.82
CA PHE A 53 7.88 -5.22 0.50
C PHE A 53 7.09 -4.06 1.10
N SER A 54 6.72 -3.07 0.28
CA SER A 54 5.85 -1.97 0.70
C SER A 54 4.47 -2.46 1.13
N LEU A 55 3.90 -3.48 0.47
CA LEU A 55 2.65 -4.13 0.91
C LEU A 55 2.79 -4.76 2.30
N ILE A 56 3.91 -5.43 2.58
CA ILE A 56 4.18 -6.01 3.90
C ILE A 56 4.27 -4.92 4.96
N ILE A 57 4.96 -3.80 4.67
CA ILE A 57 5.05 -2.65 5.58
C ILE A 57 3.67 -2.06 5.84
N VAL A 58 2.86 -1.85 4.80
CA VAL A 58 1.50 -1.31 4.93
C VAL A 58 0.64 -2.25 5.76
N TRP A 59 0.65 -3.55 5.45
CA TRP A 59 -0.08 -4.55 6.21
C TRP A 59 0.28 -4.55 7.69
N PHE A 60 1.58 -4.61 7.99
CA PHE A 60 2.07 -4.68 9.36
C PHE A 60 1.83 -3.35 10.10
N GLY A 61 2.11 -2.22 9.45
CA GLY A 61 1.93 -0.88 9.99
C GLY A 61 0.47 -0.57 10.33
N PHE A 62 -0.47 -0.89 9.43
CA PHE A 62 -1.89 -0.72 9.72
C PHE A 62 -2.41 -1.73 10.75
N GLY A 63 -1.91 -2.97 10.76
CA GLY A 63 -2.24 -3.95 11.80
C GLY A 63 -1.87 -3.45 13.20
N LEU A 64 -0.65 -2.93 13.36
CA LEU A 64 -0.23 -2.28 14.59
C LEU A 64 -1.07 -1.03 14.89
N LEU A 65 -1.28 -0.17 13.90
CA LEU A 65 -2.03 1.07 14.10
C LEU A 65 -3.47 0.80 14.57
N TYR A 66 -4.15 -0.20 14.03
CA TYR A 66 -5.48 -0.61 14.49
C TYR A 66 -5.47 -1.11 15.92
N MET A 67 -4.43 -1.86 16.29
CA MET A 67 -4.27 -2.34 17.64
C MET A 67 -4.03 -1.19 18.63
N PHE A 68 -3.02 -0.35 18.39
CA PHE A 68 -2.65 0.73 19.30
C PHE A 68 -3.74 1.81 19.45
N LEU A 69 -4.49 2.10 18.38
CA LEU A 69 -5.51 3.14 18.42
C LEU A 69 -6.87 2.67 18.96
N PHE A 70 -7.24 1.41 18.72
CA PHE A 70 -8.60 0.93 19.02
C PHE A 70 -8.66 -0.15 20.12
N HIS A 71 -7.52 -0.78 20.44
CA HIS A 71 -7.38 -1.73 21.54
C HIS A 71 -6.16 -1.40 22.42
N PRO A 72 -6.17 -0.23 23.10
CA PRO A 72 -5.04 0.23 23.91
C PRO A 72 -4.76 -0.64 25.14
N GLU A 73 -5.68 -1.53 25.53
CA GLU A 73 -5.53 -2.34 26.75
C GLU A 73 -4.75 -3.66 26.56
N PHE A 74 -4.19 -3.98 25.39
CA PHE A 74 -3.23 -5.10 25.18
C PHE A 74 -3.57 -6.47 25.83
N ASN A 75 -4.85 -6.81 26.00
CA ASN A 75 -5.18 -7.87 26.97
C ASN A 75 -5.51 -9.24 26.39
N SER A 76 -5.60 -9.42 25.06
CA SER A 76 -5.84 -10.74 24.48
C SER A 76 -5.07 -11.03 23.20
N HIS A 77 -4.67 -12.30 23.03
CA HIS A 77 -4.15 -12.82 21.77
C HIS A 77 -5.16 -12.65 20.62
N ASP A 78 -6.45 -12.67 20.97
CA ASP A 78 -7.55 -12.54 20.02
C ASP A 78 -7.61 -11.15 19.38
N ASP A 79 -7.30 -10.09 20.14
CA ASP A 79 -7.26 -8.70 19.62
C ASP A 79 -6.16 -8.52 18.56
N TRP A 80 -5.00 -9.12 18.80
CA TRP A 80 -3.90 -9.15 17.82
C TRP A 80 -4.35 -9.86 16.55
N MET A 81 -4.89 -11.07 16.69
CA MET A 81 -5.31 -11.87 15.56
C MET A 81 -6.40 -11.15 14.76
N MET A 82 -7.34 -10.47 15.43
CA MET A 82 -8.41 -9.72 14.81
C MET A 82 -7.89 -8.49 14.05
N ALA A 83 -7.03 -7.66 14.67
CA ALA A 83 -6.45 -6.47 14.04
C ALA A 83 -5.63 -6.82 12.77
N PHE A 84 -4.82 -7.87 12.83
CA PHE A 84 -4.07 -8.35 11.67
C PHE A 84 -4.95 -9.03 10.62
N SER A 85 -6.00 -9.76 11.02
CA SER A 85 -6.98 -10.34 10.10
C SER A 85 -7.72 -9.24 9.33
N VAL A 86 -8.09 -8.17 10.01
CA VAL A 86 -8.71 -6.98 9.40
C VAL A 86 -7.73 -6.27 8.46
N SER A 87 -6.48 -6.06 8.87
CA SER A 87 -5.45 -5.50 7.98
C SER A 87 -5.24 -6.37 6.73
N THR A 88 -5.24 -7.69 6.88
CA THR A 88 -5.15 -8.64 5.76
C THR A 88 -6.35 -8.52 4.81
N ALA A 89 -7.55 -8.45 5.38
CA ALA A 89 -8.79 -8.22 4.62
C ALA A 89 -8.76 -6.92 3.81
N ARG A 90 -8.03 -5.90 4.27
CA ARG A 90 -7.87 -4.62 3.57
C ARG A 90 -6.76 -4.58 2.53
N LEU A 91 -5.81 -5.53 2.56
CA LEU A 91 -4.84 -5.66 1.47
C LEU A 91 -5.49 -6.11 0.17
N PHE A 92 -6.48 -6.99 0.25
CA PHE A 92 -7.17 -7.56 -0.90
C PHE A 92 -8.64 -7.13 -0.86
N PRO A 93 -8.98 -5.93 -1.41
CA PRO A 93 -10.34 -5.38 -1.35
C PRO A 93 -11.35 -6.11 -2.25
N PHE A 94 -11.01 -7.32 -2.71
CA PHE A 94 -11.82 -8.15 -3.57
C PHE A 94 -12.29 -9.38 -2.77
N GLY A 95 -13.60 -9.60 -2.64
CA GLY A 95 -14.18 -10.77 -1.97
C GLY A 95 -15.00 -10.48 -0.71
N GLY A 96 -15.37 -11.55 0.03
CA GLY A 96 -16.25 -11.49 1.22
C GLY A 96 -15.63 -10.88 2.49
N PHE A 97 -14.42 -10.34 2.38
CA PHE A 97 -13.63 -9.83 3.50
C PHE A 97 -14.10 -8.47 4.06
N GLY A 98 -15.06 -7.82 3.40
CA GLY A 98 -15.69 -6.60 3.93
C GLY A 98 -16.41 -6.81 5.27
N THR A 99 -16.90 -8.03 5.49
CA THR A 99 -17.61 -8.41 6.73
C THR A 99 -16.72 -8.32 7.96
N LEU A 100 -15.43 -8.72 7.88
CA LEU A 100 -14.49 -8.66 8.99
C LEU A 100 -14.26 -7.24 9.50
N SER A 101 -14.24 -6.27 8.60
CA SER A 101 -14.08 -4.87 9.00
C SER A 101 -15.32 -4.29 9.65
N GLN A 102 -16.51 -4.72 9.22
CA GLN A 102 -17.75 -4.32 9.87
C GLN A 102 -17.85 -4.94 11.26
N ILE A 103 -17.52 -6.23 11.41
CA ILE A 103 -17.43 -6.92 12.71
C ILE A 103 -16.46 -6.19 13.64
N TYR A 104 -15.29 -5.78 13.14
CA TYR A 104 -14.31 -5.04 13.93
C TYR A 104 -14.81 -3.64 14.32
N ALA A 105 -15.45 -2.91 13.41
CA ALA A 105 -16.05 -1.62 13.70
C ALA A 105 -17.18 -1.72 14.74
N ASP A 106 -18.00 -2.77 14.65
CA ASP A 106 -19.08 -3.05 15.60
C ASP A 106 -18.51 -3.42 16.98
N HIS A 107 -17.40 -4.17 17.02
CA HIS A 107 -16.67 -4.45 18.25
C HIS A 107 -16.15 -3.16 18.92
N ILE A 108 -15.52 -2.26 18.15
CA ILE A 108 -15.09 -0.94 18.64
C ILE A 108 -16.30 -0.11 19.14
N ASN A 109 -17.40 -0.10 18.39
CA ASN A 109 -18.62 0.61 18.77
C ASN A 109 -19.21 0.08 20.08
N SER A 110 -19.23 -1.24 20.27
CA SER A 110 -19.74 -1.88 21.48
C SER A 110 -18.94 -1.53 22.74
N ALA A 111 -17.70 -1.09 22.59
CA ALA A 111 -16.86 -0.58 23.67
C ALA A 111 -17.14 0.90 24.04
N ASN A 112 -18.32 1.44 23.66
CA ASN A 112 -18.74 2.83 23.87
C ASN A 112 -17.84 3.89 23.19
N ASN A 113 -17.15 3.52 22.10
CA ASN A 113 -16.31 4.45 21.34
C ASN A 113 -16.81 4.64 19.89
N PRO A 114 -17.95 5.33 19.68
CA PRO A 114 -18.52 5.52 18.35
C PRO A 114 -17.63 6.35 17.41
N SER A 115 -16.88 7.31 17.95
CA SER A 115 -15.90 8.07 17.17
C SER A 115 -14.73 7.20 16.70
N GLY A 116 -14.32 6.21 17.51
CA GLY A 116 -13.30 5.23 17.16
C GLY A 116 -13.68 4.39 15.94
N ALA A 117 -14.93 3.92 15.85
CA ALA A 117 -15.36 3.12 14.72
C ALA A 117 -15.35 3.91 13.39
N HIS A 118 -15.76 5.18 13.42
CA HIS A 118 -15.67 6.04 12.24
C HIS A 118 -14.21 6.31 11.84
N ALA A 119 -13.33 6.60 12.81
CA ALA A 119 -11.90 6.77 12.56
C ALA A 119 -11.28 5.50 11.94
N PHE A 120 -11.63 4.32 12.46
CA PHE A 120 -11.23 3.04 11.90
C PHE A 120 -11.67 2.89 10.45
N MET A 121 -12.92 3.22 10.12
CA MET A 121 -13.44 3.11 8.76
C MET A 121 -12.69 4.00 7.76
N TYR A 122 -12.32 5.22 8.16
CA TYR A 122 -11.51 6.11 7.33
C TYR A 122 -10.11 5.52 7.10
N LEU A 123 -9.45 5.03 8.16
CA LEU A 123 -8.13 4.41 8.08
C LEU A 123 -8.14 3.13 7.23
N ALA A 124 -9.17 2.30 7.39
CA ALA A 124 -9.36 1.07 6.62
C ALA A 124 -9.58 1.35 5.13
N THR A 125 -10.28 2.45 4.81
CA THR A 125 -10.47 2.91 3.43
C THR A 125 -9.14 3.39 2.85
N LEU A 126 -8.37 4.18 3.62
CA LEU A 126 -7.05 4.63 3.22
C LEU A 126 -6.09 3.46 2.95
N GLN A 127 -6.06 2.47 3.85
CA GLN A 127 -5.27 1.24 3.66
C GLN A 127 -5.65 0.54 2.36
N SER A 128 -6.95 0.39 2.07
CA SER A 128 -7.44 -0.28 0.86
C SER A 128 -6.98 0.44 -0.43
N ILE A 129 -7.01 1.78 -0.43
CA ILE A 129 -6.54 2.59 -1.56
C ILE A 129 -5.03 2.36 -1.79
N ILE A 130 -4.24 2.45 -0.71
CA ILE A 130 -2.79 2.25 -0.77
C ILE A 130 -2.46 0.82 -1.23
N ALA A 131 -3.13 -0.18 -0.65
CA ALA A 131 -2.93 -1.58 -1.01
C ALA A 131 -3.28 -1.86 -2.47
N THR A 132 -4.37 -1.28 -2.98
CA THR A 132 -4.76 -1.41 -4.39
C THR A 132 -3.69 -0.84 -5.33
N ILE A 133 -3.16 0.34 -5.01
CA ILE A 133 -2.07 0.95 -5.79
C ILE A 133 -0.84 0.05 -5.78
N LEU A 134 -0.42 -0.44 -4.60
CA LEU A 134 0.77 -1.29 -4.49
C LEU A 134 0.59 -2.66 -5.15
N LEU A 135 -0.60 -3.26 -5.08
CA LEU A 135 -0.93 -4.48 -5.80
C LEU A 135 -0.87 -4.26 -7.31
N PHE A 136 -1.42 -3.15 -7.79
CA PHE A 136 -1.32 -2.77 -9.20
C PHE A 136 0.14 -2.61 -9.64
N LEU A 137 0.98 -1.93 -8.84
CA LEU A 137 2.40 -1.77 -9.10
C LEU A 137 3.16 -3.10 -9.08
N THR A 138 2.80 -4.00 -8.16
CA THR A 138 3.33 -5.36 -8.10
C THR A 138 3.00 -6.12 -9.39
N ALA A 139 1.73 -6.11 -9.80
CA ALA A 139 1.27 -6.76 -11.04
C ALA A 139 1.97 -6.17 -12.27
N LEU A 140 2.16 -4.85 -12.32
CA LEU A 140 2.89 -4.18 -13.38
C LEU A 140 4.37 -4.62 -13.43
N GLY A 141 5.03 -4.71 -12.29
CA GLY A 141 6.40 -5.22 -12.18
C GLY A 141 6.51 -6.68 -12.66
N ILE A 142 5.57 -7.53 -12.24
CA ILE A 142 5.49 -8.93 -12.66
C ILE A 142 5.32 -9.04 -14.17
N ARG A 143 4.33 -8.33 -14.74
CA ARG A 143 4.09 -8.30 -16.19
C ARG A 143 5.33 -7.89 -16.97
N ARG A 144 6.04 -6.86 -16.50
CA ARG A 144 7.26 -6.37 -17.16
C ARG A 144 8.35 -7.45 -17.20
N ARG A 145 8.59 -8.17 -16.10
CA ARG A 145 9.59 -9.24 -16.06
C ARG A 145 9.26 -10.40 -16.99
N PHE A 146 7.98 -10.75 -17.12
CA PHE A 146 7.53 -11.79 -18.05
C PHE A 146 7.53 -11.35 -19.53
N GLN A 147 7.60 -10.04 -19.83
CA GLN A 147 7.72 -9.54 -21.20
C GLN A 147 9.18 -9.36 -21.68
N ILE A 148 10.14 -9.48 -20.75
CA ILE A 148 11.57 -9.33 -21.02
C ILE A 148 12.24 -10.70 -21.24
N ASN A 149 11.70 -11.77 -20.65
CA ASN A 149 12.07 -13.16 -20.93
C ASN A 149 11.20 -13.75 -22.05
#